data_AF-A0A835G6M7-F1
#
_entry.id   AF-A0A835G6M7-F1
#
_cell.length_a   1.000
_cell.length_b   1.000
_cell.length_c   1.000
_cell.angle_alpha   90.00
_cell.angle_beta   90.00
_cell.angle_gamma   90.00
#
_symmetry.space_group_name_H-M   'P 1'
#
loop_
_entity.id
_entity.type
_entity.pdbx_description
1 polymer ?
#
loop_
_entity_poly.entity_id
_entity_poly.type
_entity_poly.pdbx_seq_one_letter_code
_entity_poly.pdbx_strand_id
1 'polypeptide(L)'
;MIPKRTHSGLLLLFITFCDVFAEDAVIKSSLTFVIDDTASMWDEINQVKDEVNVMFETVLSTKTSQIENFVLVTFNDPGAVQRIITKDREDYKRALATITPHSYQNYDCAEAAMEGIGLALTISMPRSNLYVFTDASAKDYAKFEQVKSLSQKMQS
;
A
#
# COMPACT_ATOMS: atom_id res chain seq x y z
N MET A 1 32.92 -48.33 -58.37
CA MET A 1 32.18 -47.06 -58.36
C MET A 1 31.08 -47.19 -57.30
N ILE A 2 31.26 -46.59 -56.13
CA ILE A 2 30.36 -46.74 -54.96
C ILE A 2 29.53 -45.47 -54.85
N PRO A 3 28.18 -45.50 -54.87
CA PRO A 3 27.40 -44.29 -54.67
C PRO A 3 27.32 -43.96 -53.18
N LYS A 4 27.81 -42.78 -52.78
CA LYS A 4 27.56 -42.24 -51.45
C LYS A 4 26.12 -41.70 -51.41
N ARG A 5 25.25 -42.38 -50.66
CA ARG A 5 23.94 -41.86 -50.23
C ARG A 5 24.19 -40.72 -49.24
N THR A 6 23.91 -39.49 -49.64
CA THR A 6 23.79 -38.36 -48.70
C THR A 6 22.36 -38.34 -48.16
N HIS A 7 22.17 -38.81 -46.93
CA HIS A 7 20.96 -38.52 -46.17
C HIS A 7 21.05 -37.08 -45.68
N SER A 8 20.27 -36.18 -46.29
CA SER A 8 20.00 -34.85 -45.74
C SER A 8 18.95 -35.02 -44.64
N GLY A 9 19.42 -35.18 -43.40
CA GLY A 9 18.56 -35.22 -42.21
C GLY A 9 18.31 -33.80 -41.73
N LEU A 10 17.16 -33.23 -42.09
CA LEU A 10 16.65 -32.02 -41.45
C LEU A 10 16.01 -32.44 -40.12
N LEU A 11 16.76 -32.29 -39.02
CA LEU A 11 16.25 -32.50 -37.67
C LEU A 11 15.40 -31.28 -37.27
N LEU A 12 14.08 -31.36 -37.45
CA LEU A 12 13.14 -30.37 -36.92
C LEU A 12 12.90 -30.67 -35.43
N LEU A 13 13.52 -29.91 -34.55
CA LEU A 13 13.26 -29.94 -33.11
C LEU A 13 11.97 -29.15 -32.84
N PHE A 14 10.82 -29.84 -32.84
CA PHE A 14 9.58 -29.28 -32.30
C PHE A 14 9.68 -29.25 -30.78
N ILE A 15 10.17 -28.14 -30.23
CA ILE A 15 9.95 -27.82 -28.82
C ILE A 15 8.47 -27.44 -28.72
N THR A 16 7.61 -28.42 -28.45
CA THR A 16 6.32 -28.12 -27.84
C THR A 16 6.65 -27.53 -26.49
N PHE A 17 6.69 -26.19 -26.41
CA PHE A 17 6.41 -25.49 -25.18
C PHE A 17 5.05 -26.02 -24.74
N CYS A 18 5.07 -26.99 -23.84
CA CYS A 18 3.92 -27.25 -23.00
C CYS A 18 3.65 -25.88 -22.38
N ASP A 19 2.54 -25.25 -22.74
CA ASP A 19 2.07 -24.06 -22.06
C ASP A 19 1.83 -24.49 -20.60
N VAL A 20 2.90 -24.39 -19.80
CA VAL A 20 2.82 -24.32 -18.36
C VAL A 20 2.13 -22.99 -18.12
N PHE A 21 0.81 -22.98 -18.24
CA PHE A 21 -0.03 -22.04 -17.54
C PHE A 21 0.14 -22.38 -16.05
N ALA A 22 1.28 -21.96 -15.49
CA ALA A 22 1.27 -21.51 -14.13
C ALA A 22 0.27 -20.36 -14.15
N GLU A 23 -0.93 -20.62 -13.63
CA GLU A 23 -1.84 -19.55 -13.25
C GLU A 23 -1.02 -18.71 -12.27
N ASP A 24 -0.47 -17.58 -12.75
CA ASP A 24 0.26 -16.64 -11.89
C ASP A 24 -0.68 -16.32 -10.74
N ALA A 25 -0.39 -16.86 -9.55
CA ALA A 25 -1.22 -16.66 -8.38
C ALA A 25 -1.36 -15.15 -8.18
N VAL A 26 -2.57 -14.61 -8.40
CA VAL A 26 -2.79 -13.17 -8.36
C VAL A 26 -2.39 -12.68 -6.98
N ILE A 27 -1.32 -11.88 -6.95
CA ILE A 27 -0.73 -11.34 -5.75
C ILE A 27 -1.67 -10.25 -5.20
N LYS A 28 -2.48 -10.60 -4.22
CA LYS A 28 -3.37 -9.62 -3.59
C LYS A 28 -2.62 -8.68 -2.65
N SER A 29 -3.02 -7.40 -2.65
CA SER A 29 -2.42 -6.37 -1.80
C SER A 29 -3.47 -5.43 -1.19
N SER A 30 -3.07 -4.65 -0.21
CA SER A 30 -3.86 -3.57 0.39
C SER A 30 -3.55 -2.23 -0.29
N LEU A 31 -4.55 -1.36 -0.34
CA LEU A 31 -4.33 0.07 -0.55
C LEU A 31 -4.45 0.77 0.81
N THR A 32 -3.33 1.30 1.30
CA THR A 32 -3.20 1.76 2.68
C THR A 32 -2.90 3.24 2.74
N PHE A 33 -3.66 3.97 3.56
CA PHE A 33 -3.47 5.39 3.83
C PHE A 33 -3.29 5.62 5.33
N VAL A 34 -2.30 6.44 5.67
CA VAL A 34 -1.94 6.83 7.04
C VAL A 34 -2.01 8.34 7.11
N ILE A 35 -2.94 8.90 7.88
CA ILE A 35 -3.25 10.33 7.88
C ILE A 35 -3.04 10.91 9.26
N ASP A 36 -2.22 11.94 9.34
CA ASP A 36 -2.12 12.82 10.50
C ASP A 36 -3.46 13.55 10.71
N ASP A 37 -4.06 13.40 11.89
CA ASP A 37 -5.31 14.07 12.27
C ASP A 37 -5.14 14.99 13.49
N THR A 38 -3.93 15.54 13.65
CA THR A 38 -3.57 16.49 14.71
C THR A 38 -4.12 17.89 14.44
N ALA A 39 -3.94 18.79 15.40
CA ALA A 39 -4.47 20.15 15.30
C ALA A 39 -3.78 20.99 14.21
N SER A 40 -2.52 20.69 13.84
CA SER A 40 -1.78 21.44 12.81
C SER A 40 -2.39 21.25 11.43
N MET A 41 -2.94 20.07 11.16
CA MET A 41 -3.61 19.71 9.91
C MET A 41 -4.96 20.43 9.68
N TRP A 42 -5.33 21.42 10.51
CA TRP A 42 -6.66 22.05 10.49
C TRP A 42 -7.06 22.60 9.13
N ASP A 43 -6.13 23.27 8.46
CA ASP A 43 -6.37 23.92 7.17
C ASP A 43 -6.24 22.91 6.00
N GLU A 44 -5.40 21.88 6.15
CA GLU A 44 -5.01 20.94 5.11
C GLU A 44 -5.90 19.68 5.06
N ILE A 45 -6.55 19.28 6.15
CA ILE A 45 -7.19 17.95 6.27
C ILE A 45 -8.25 17.68 5.19
N ASN A 46 -9.00 18.71 4.78
CA ASN A 46 -10.03 18.57 3.77
C ASN A 46 -9.40 18.37 2.39
N GLN A 47 -8.32 19.08 2.09
CA GLN A 47 -7.53 18.85 0.88
C GLN A 47 -6.92 17.45 0.87
N VAL A 48 -6.35 17.01 2.00
CA VAL A 48 -5.81 15.64 2.14
C VAL A 48 -6.89 14.59 1.86
N LYS A 49 -8.10 14.76 2.40
CA LYS A 49 -9.23 13.84 2.13
C LYS A 49 -9.62 13.82 0.65
N ASP A 50 -9.61 14.96 -0.02
CA ASP A 50 -9.89 15.04 -1.45
C ASP A 50 -8.80 14.35 -2.29
N GLU A 51 -7.52 14.58 -1.96
CA GLU A 51 -6.38 13.92 -2.62
C GLU A 51 -6.39 12.41 -2.42
N VAL A 52 -6.67 11.94 -1.20
CA VAL A 52 -6.82 10.50 -0.89
C VAL A 52 -7.96 9.89 -1.70
N ASN A 53 -9.10 10.56 -1.84
CA ASN A 53 -10.21 10.09 -2.69
C ASN A 53 -9.79 9.99 -4.16
N VAL A 54 -9.06 10.98 -4.69
CA VAL A 54 -8.55 10.93 -6.08
C VAL A 54 -7.60 9.75 -6.26
N MET A 55 -6.66 9.55 -5.34
CA MET A 55 -5.72 8.42 -5.38
C MET A 55 -6.45 7.08 -5.28
N PHE A 56 -7.44 6.98 -4.38
CA PHE A 56 -8.26 5.79 -4.19
C PHE A 56 -8.97 5.37 -5.48
N GLU A 57 -9.66 6.31 -6.14
CA GLU A 57 -10.35 6.04 -7.41
C GLU A 57 -9.37 5.75 -8.55
N THR A 58 -8.23 6.45 -8.59
CA THR A 58 -7.20 6.24 -9.62
C THR A 58 -6.64 4.82 -9.53
N VAL A 59 -6.26 4.36 -8.33
CA VAL A 59 -5.75 3.00 -8.12
C VAL A 59 -6.81 1.94 -8.45
N LEU A 60 -8.08 2.19 -8.12
CA LEU A 60 -9.17 1.25 -8.37
C LEU A 60 -9.67 1.20 -9.82
N SER A 61 -9.46 2.28 -10.59
CA SER A 61 -9.79 2.33 -12.02
C SER A 61 -8.75 1.61 -12.90
N THR A 62 -7.60 1.25 -12.34
CA THR A 62 -6.52 0.57 -13.07
C THR A 62 -6.90 -0.89 -13.35
N LYS A 63 -6.89 -1.31 -14.62
CA LYS A 63 -7.31 -2.66 -15.07
C LYS A 63 -6.55 -3.83 -14.42
N THR A 64 -5.36 -3.56 -13.90
CA THR A 64 -4.48 -4.54 -13.25
C THR A 64 -4.49 -4.43 -11.73
N SER A 65 -5.45 -3.70 -11.14
CA SER A 65 -5.49 -3.47 -9.70
C SER A 65 -5.64 -4.79 -8.94
N GLN A 66 -4.60 -5.20 -8.22
CA GLN A 66 -4.58 -6.40 -7.38
C GLN A 66 -5.01 -6.09 -5.94
N ILE A 67 -5.66 -4.93 -5.72
CA ILE A 67 -6.12 -4.49 -4.41
C ILE A 67 -7.27 -5.38 -3.93
N GLU A 68 -7.10 -5.97 -2.76
CA GLU A 68 -8.05 -6.87 -2.11
C GLU A 68 -8.84 -6.18 -1.00
N ASN A 69 -8.21 -5.25 -0.29
CA ASN A 69 -8.82 -4.47 0.77
C ASN A 69 -8.20 -3.07 0.88
N PHE A 70 -8.86 -2.22 1.65
CA PHE A 70 -8.50 -0.84 1.94
C PHE A 70 -8.22 -0.70 3.42
N VAL A 71 -7.15 0.01 3.75
CA VAL A 71 -6.72 0.25 5.13
C VAL A 71 -6.62 1.75 5.35
N LEU A 72 -7.23 2.24 6.42
CA LEU A 72 -7.13 3.62 6.87
C LEU A 72 -6.68 3.66 8.32
N VAL A 73 -5.56 4.34 8.55
CA VAL A 73 -5.00 4.61 9.88
C VAL A 73 -4.92 6.11 10.06
N THR A 74 -5.23 6.60 11.26
CA THR A 74 -4.84 7.95 11.67
C THR A 74 -3.81 7.91 12.79
N PHE A 75 -3.08 8.99 12.97
CA PHE A 75 -2.19 9.15 14.12
C PHE A 75 -2.21 10.59 14.62
N ASN A 76 -2.08 10.70 15.94
CA ASN A 76 -1.96 11.95 16.69
C ASN A 76 -1.33 11.66 18.07
N ASP A 77 -1.42 12.59 19.00
CA ASP A 77 -1.21 12.33 20.42
C ASP A 77 -2.48 11.83 21.13
N PRO A 78 -2.45 10.63 21.77
CA PRO A 78 -1.27 9.91 22.22
C PRO A 78 -0.74 8.78 21.31
N GLY A 79 -1.32 8.52 20.13
CA GLY A 79 -0.77 7.49 19.23
C GLY A 79 -1.59 7.22 17.96
N ALA A 80 -1.44 6.01 17.41
CA ALA A 80 -2.08 5.61 16.16
C ALA A 80 -3.39 4.84 16.35
N VAL A 81 -4.34 5.02 15.42
CA VAL A 81 -5.67 4.40 15.45
C VAL A 81 -5.98 3.77 14.09
N GLN A 82 -6.31 2.48 14.09
CA GLN A 82 -6.94 1.83 12.94
C GLN A 82 -8.38 2.33 12.79
N ARG A 83 -8.66 3.08 11.73
CA ARG A 83 -10.00 3.60 11.43
C ARG A 83 -10.87 2.55 10.76
N ILE A 84 -10.34 1.85 9.76
CA ILE A 84 -11.05 0.77 9.06
C ILE A 84 -10.10 -0.17 8.29
N ILE A 85 -10.50 -1.43 8.18
CA ILE A 85 -10.01 -2.38 7.17
C ILE A 85 -11.25 -2.96 6.48
N THR A 86 -11.42 -2.73 5.19
CA THR A 86 -12.64 -3.14 4.47
C THR A 86 -12.37 -3.45 3.01
N LYS A 87 -13.25 -4.23 2.38
CA LYS A 87 -13.31 -4.41 0.92
C LYS A 87 -14.36 -3.52 0.26
N ASP A 88 -15.21 -2.90 1.08
CA ASP A 88 -16.30 -2.05 0.62
C ASP A 88 -15.80 -0.61 0.42
N ARG A 89 -16.04 -0.08 -0.78
CA ARG A 89 -15.56 1.25 -1.17
C ARG A 89 -16.30 2.36 -0.43
N GLU A 90 -17.60 2.18 -0.18
CA GLU A 90 -18.43 3.18 0.47
C GLU A 90 -18.13 3.23 1.97
N ASP A 91 -17.88 2.08 2.60
CA ASP A 91 -17.40 2.01 3.98
C ASP A 91 -16.09 2.78 4.16
N TYR A 92 -15.14 2.57 3.23
CA TYR A 92 -13.87 3.28 3.23
C TYR A 92 -14.07 4.80 3.10
N LYS A 93 -14.85 5.25 2.11
CA LYS A 93 -15.15 6.68 1.90
C LYS A 93 -15.85 7.31 3.10
N ARG A 94 -16.79 6.60 3.74
CA ARG A 94 -17.43 7.09 4.97
C ARG A 94 -16.42 7.24 6.10
N ALA A 95 -15.54 6.26 6.30
CA ALA A 95 -14.49 6.34 7.30
C ALA A 95 -13.55 7.53 7.06
N LEU A 96 -13.11 7.73 5.81
CA LEU A 96 -12.29 8.89 5.40
C LEU A 96 -13.01 10.22 5.67
N ALA A 97 -14.30 10.32 5.32
CA ALA A 97 -15.10 11.52 5.52
C ALA A 97 -15.21 11.92 7.01
N THR A 98 -15.14 10.97 7.93
CA THR A 98 -15.19 11.22 9.39
C THR A 98 -13.90 11.76 9.99
N ILE A 99 -12.79 11.77 9.24
CA ILE A 99 -11.53 12.31 9.75
C ILE A 99 -11.68 13.81 9.93
N THR A 100 -11.39 14.26 11.15
CA THR A 100 -11.37 15.66 11.57
C THR A 100 -10.13 15.90 12.43
N PRO A 101 -9.45 17.04 12.28
CA PRO A 101 -8.36 17.46 13.15
C PRO A 101 -8.79 17.48 14.60
N HIS A 102 -7.93 17.04 15.50
CA HIS A 102 -8.17 17.14 16.94
C HIS A 102 -8.08 18.60 17.38
N SER A 103 -9.00 19.05 18.25
CA SER A 103 -9.05 20.45 18.69
C SER A 103 -8.04 20.80 19.80
N TYR A 104 -7.29 19.81 20.30
CA TYR A 104 -6.32 20.05 21.35
C TYR A 104 -5.00 20.49 20.75
N GLN A 105 -4.63 21.75 21.00
CA GLN A 105 -3.33 22.27 20.60
C GLN A 105 -2.26 21.75 21.57
N ASN A 106 -1.60 20.66 21.19
CA ASN A 106 -0.30 20.28 21.74
C ASN A 106 0.74 21.30 21.24
N TYR A 107 1.56 21.85 22.15
CA TYR A 107 2.73 22.66 21.76
C TYR A 107 3.87 21.79 21.22
N ASP A 108 3.71 20.46 21.28
CA ASP A 108 4.59 19.51 20.63
C ASP A 108 4.19 19.44 19.16
N CYS A 109 5.00 20.03 18.28
CA CYS A 109 4.75 20.05 16.84
C CYS A 109 5.18 18.74 16.16
N ALA A 110 5.73 17.78 16.90
CA ALA A 110 6.21 16.53 16.34
C ALA A 110 5.28 15.37 16.72
N GLU A 111 4.94 14.54 15.75
CA GLU A 111 3.80 13.62 15.83
C GLU A 111 4.22 12.14 15.78
N ALA A 112 3.34 11.24 16.22
CA ALA A 112 3.61 9.80 16.35
C ALA A 112 3.58 9.04 15.00
N ALA A 113 4.22 9.60 13.97
CA ALA A 113 4.15 9.11 12.60
C ALA A 113 4.75 7.69 12.45
N MET A 114 5.83 7.35 13.17
CA MET A 114 6.42 6.00 13.06
C MET A 114 5.48 4.94 13.64
N GLU A 115 4.71 5.27 14.67
CA GLU A 115 3.65 4.41 15.19
C GLU A 115 2.53 4.20 14.18
N GLY A 116 2.07 5.27 13.54
CA GLY A 116 1.06 5.20 12.47
C GLY A 116 1.50 4.30 11.31
N ILE A 117 2.72 4.48 10.83
CA ILE A 117 3.29 3.65 9.76
C ILE A 117 3.45 2.19 10.21
N GLY A 118 3.96 1.95 11.43
CA GLY A 118 4.15 0.61 11.97
C GLY A 118 2.83 -0.17 12.12
N LEU A 119 1.78 0.49 12.62
CA LEU A 119 0.44 -0.08 12.71
C LEU A 119 -0.08 -0.43 11.31
N ALA A 120 -0.01 0.51 10.38
CA ALA A 120 -0.47 0.33 9.01
C ALA A 120 0.25 -0.81 8.29
N LEU A 121 1.57 -0.92 8.43
CA LEU A 121 2.36 -2.05 7.89
C LEU A 121 1.93 -3.39 8.49
N THR A 122 1.63 -3.43 9.79
CA THR A 122 1.27 -4.67 10.50
C THR A 122 -0.09 -5.24 10.05
N ILE A 123 -1.05 -4.36 9.73
CA ILE A 123 -2.42 -4.74 9.36
C ILE A 123 -2.65 -4.82 7.85
N SER A 124 -1.72 -4.33 7.04
CA SER A 124 -1.77 -4.41 5.58
C SER A 124 -1.30 -5.78 5.08
N MET A 125 -1.75 -6.17 3.88
CA MET A 125 -1.23 -7.34 3.19
C MET A 125 0.23 -7.11 2.72
N PRO A 126 1.02 -8.16 2.49
CA PRO A 126 2.33 -8.03 1.84
C PRO A 126 2.22 -7.41 0.44
N ARG A 127 3.29 -6.76 -0.02
CA ARG A 127 3.41 -6.11 -1.34
C ARG A 127 2.35 -5.02 -1.57
N SER A 128 1.93 -4.38 -0.49
CA SER A 128 1.00 -3.25 -0.51
C SER A 128 1.72 -1.93 -0.73
N ASN A 129 0.99 -0.96 -1.29
CA ASN A 129 1.40 0.44 -1.28
C ASN A 129 0.82 1.12 -0.04
N LEU A 130 1.64 1.91 0.63
CA LEU A 130 1.29 2.67 1.82
C LEU A 130 1.65 4.14 1.60
N TYR A 131 0.67 5.01 1.78
CA TYR A 131 0.81 6.46 1.62
C TYR A 131 0.62 7.15 2.97
N VAL A 132 1.50 8.10 3.29
CA VAL A 132 1.49 8.84 4.55
C VAL A 132 1.27 10.33 4.26
N PHE A 133 0.32 10.94 4.96
CA PHE A 133 0.00 12.37 4.87
C PHE A 133 0.19 13.03 6.23
N THR A 134 1.08 14.03 6.31
CA THR A 134 1.42 14.78 7.53
C THR A 134 2.12 16.09 7.16
N ASP A 135 1.96 17.12 7.98
CA ASP A 135 2.67 18.39 7.90
C ASP A 135 3.81 18.51 8.94
N ALA A 136 4.00 17.48 9.76
CA ALA A 136 4.89 17.47 10.91
C ALA A 136 6.04 16.44 10.79
N SER A 137 7.13 16.70 11.52
CA SER A 137 8.19 15.72 11.72
C SER A 137 7.78 14.63 12.72
N ALA A 138 8.32 13.42 12.59
CA ALA A 138 8.04 12.33 13.53
C ALA A 138 8.77 12.53 14.89
N LYS A 139 8.05 12.66 16.00
CA LYS A 139 8.67 12.69 17.35
C LYS A 139 9.25 11.35 17.75
N ASP A 140 8.70 10.26 17.21
CA ASP A 140 9.08 8.90 17.53
C ASP A 140 10.04 8.30 16.51
N TYR A 141 10.88 9.14 15.89
CA TYR A 141 11.89 8.75 14.91
C TYR A 141 12.86 7.66 15.41
N ALA A 142 13.02 7.49 16.73
CA ALA A 142 13.75 6.38 17.32
C ALA A 142 13.22 4.98 16.87
N LYS A 143 11.95 4.89 16.44
CA LYS A 143 11.34 3.66 15.90
C LYS A 143 11.65 3.42 14.41
N PHE A 144 12.38 4.32 13.74
CA PHE A 144 12.63 4.26 12.29
C PHE A 144 13.22 2.92 11.84
N GLU A 145 14.26 2.40 12.50
CA GLU A 145 14.88 1.13 12.08
C GLU A 145 13.92 -0.06 12.24
N GLN A 146 13.03 -0.04 13.24
CA GLN A 146 11.98 -1.06 13.40
C GLN A 146 10.97 -0.98 12.25
N VAL A 147 10.48 0.21 11.93
CA VAL A 147 9.52 0.46 10.84
C VAL A 147 10.12 0.08 9.49
N LYS A 148 11.39 0.44 9.25
CA LYS A 148 12.13 0.10 8.04
C LYS A 148 12.29 -1.41 7.89
N SER A 149 12.70 -2.11 8.96
CA SER A 149 12.81 -3.58 8.95
C SER A 149 11.47 -4.23 8.64
N LEU A 150 10.38 -3.75 9.25
CA LEU A 150 9.03 -4.22 8.98
C LEU A 150 8.63 -3.95 7.52
N SER A 151 8.89 -2.75 7.01
CA SER A 151 8.60 -2.37 5.62
C SER A 151 9.32 -3.26 4.62
N GLN A 152 10.59 -3.60 4.86
CA GLN A 152 11.34 -4.50 3.98
C GLN A 152 10.74 -5.91 3.98
N LYS A 153 10.37 -6.43 5.16
CA LYS A 153 9.69 -7.72 5.29
C LYS A 153 8.34 -7.74 4.57
N MET A 154 7.61 -6.63 4.56
CA MET A 154 6.33 -6.54 3.86
C MET A 154 6.48 -6.45 2.34
N GLN A 155 7.67 -6.19 1.81
CA GLN A 155 7.95 -6.08 0.37
C GLN A 155 8.69 -7.30 -0.21
N SER A 156 9.17 -8.22 0.62
CA SER A 156 9.78 -9.50 0.19
C SER A 156 8.72 -10.56 -0.10
#